data_AF-A0A3S1HFC0-F1
#
_entry.id   AF-A0A3S1HFC0-F1
#
_cell.length_a   1.000
_cell.length_b   1.000
_cell.length_c   1.000
_cell.angle_alpha   90.00
_cell.angle_beta   90.00
_cell.angle_gamma   90.00
#
_symmetry.space_group_name_H-M   'P 1'
#
loop_
_entity.id
_entity.type
_entity.pdbx_description
1 polymer ?
#
loop_
_entity_poly.entity_id
_entity_poly.type
_entity_poly.pdbx_seq_one_letter_code
_entity_poly.pdbx_strand_id
1 'polypeptide(L)'
;VLIAGDADEPFSIQSISKVFTLTLALGNVGDALWQRVGREPSGNPFNSIVQLEYENGIPRNPFINAGAIVISDILLAGHQPREAIGEILRFIQFLADDETIIIDREVAASERATGFRNLALANYMKSFGNLNHAPDLALGVYFHHCAIAMSCRQLALAGRFLANGGKNPATGHSVVSAERARRIGAMMLTCGHYDGSGDFAFRVGIPGKSGVGGGILAIVPGVASLAVWSPGLNANGNSRLGSIALERLAKMMNWSVFAP
;
A
#
# COMPACT_ATOMS: atom_id res chain seq x y z
N VAL A 1 -16.89 -14.80 0.55
CA VAL A 1 -15.53 -14.65 1.13
C VAL A 1 -15.30 -15.80 2.07
N LEU A 2 -14.16 -16.49 1.97
CA LEU A 2 -13.76 -17.52 2.94
C LEU A 2 -12.90 -16.86 4.01
N ILE A 3 -13.13 -17.17 5.28
CA ILE A 3 -12.40 -16.61 6.43
C ILE A 3 -12.09 -17.69 7.47
N ALA A 4 -11.06 -17.47 8.28
CA ALA A 4 -10.67 -18.32 9.41
C ALA A 4 -9.87 -17.50 10.45
N GLY A 5 -9.87 -17.93 11.71
CA GLY A 5 -9.22 -17.22 12.81
C GLY A 5 -9.87 -15.87 13.11
N ASP A 6 -9.10 -14.91 13.60
CA ASP A 6 -9.55 -13.56 13.97
C ASP A 6 -9.73 -12.64 12.74
N ALA A 7 -10.32 -13.16 11.66
CA ALA A 7 -10.38 -12.49 10.36
C ALA A 7 -11.26 -11.22 10.33
N ASP A 8 -12.09 -11.03 11.36
CA ASP A 8 -12.95 -9.87 11.53
C ASP A 8 -12.39 -8.85 12.55
N GLU A 9 -11.24 -9.14 13.18
CA GLU A 9 -10.56 -8.18 14.07
C GLU A 9 -9.99 -7.01 13.26
N PRO A 10 -10.35 -5.75 13.59
CA PRO A 10 -9.82 -4.59 12.89
C PRO A 10 -8.37 -4.31 13.31
N PHE A 11 -7.54 -3.99 12.33
CA PHE A 11 -6.18 -3.51 12.55
C PHE A 11 -5.85 -2.36 11.61
N SER A 12 -4.92 -1.50 12.00
CA SER A 12 -4.41 -0.45 11.12
C SER A 12 -3.67 -1.09 9.93
N ILE A 13 -4.14 -0.82 8.71
CA ILE A 13 -3.59 -1.40 7.48
C ILE A 13 -2.20 -0.86 7.15
N GLN A 14 -1.78 0.25 7.77
CA GLN A 14 -0.43 0.79 7.67
C GLN A 14 -0.03 0.95 6.19
N SER A 15 1.17 0.51 5.83
CA SER A 15 1.70 0.61 4.47
C SER A 15 0.94 -0.20 3.39
N ILE A 16 -0.05 -1.01 3.75
CA ILE A 16 -0.95 -1.63 2.78
C ILE A 16 -1.81 -0.56 2.09
N SER A 17 -2.14 0.52 2.82
CA SER A 17 -2.85 1.69 2.28
C SER A 17 -2.19 2.28 1.02
N LYS A 18 -0.87 2.14 0.88
CA LYS A 18 -0.09 2.61 -0.29
C LYS A 18 -0.55 1.98 -1.60
N VAL A 19 -1.13 0.77 -1.57
CA VAL A 19 -1.72 0.13 -2.76
C VAL A 19 -2.95 0.92 -3.23
N PHE A 20 -3.81 1.29 -2.30
CA PHE A 20 -5.06 2.01 -2.61
C PHE A 20 -4.79 3.47 -3.00
N THR A 21 -3.89 4.16 -2.29
CA THR A 21 -3.55 5.55 -2.62
C THR A 21 -2.81 5.66 -3.95
N LEU A 22 -1.93 4.72 -4.28
CA LEU A 22 -1.35 4.63 -5.62
C LEU A 22 -2.42 4.42 -6.70
N THR A 23 -3.38 3.51 -6.45
CA THR A 23 -4.46 3.22 -7.39
C THR A 23 -5.28 4.47 -7.67
N LEU A 24 -5.67 5.20 -6.61
CA LEU A 24 -6.42 6.44 -6.71
C LEU A 24 -5.61 7.53 -7.45
N ALA A 25 -4.34 7.70 -7.12
CA ALA A 25 -3.48 8.70 -7.76
C ALA A 25 -3.28 8.42 -9.26
N LEU A 26 -3.13 7.14 -9.66
CA LEU A 26 -3.11 6.76 -11.07
C LEU A 26 -4.44 7.04 -11.78
N GLY A 27 -5.56 7.00 -11.06
CA GLY A 27 -6.86 7.46 -11.56
C GLY A 27 -6.87 8.96 -11.85
N ASN A 28 -6.35 9.76 -10.92
CA ASN A 28 -6.43 11.22 -10.96
C ASN A 28 -5.45 11.85 -11.97
N VAL A 29 -4.19 11.40 -12.01
CA VAL A 29 -3.14 12.03 -12.84
C VAL A 29 -2.54 11.11 -13.90
N GLY A 30 -2.93 9.84 -13.93
CA GLY A 30 -2.39 8.86 -14.87
C GLY A 30 -0.87 8.70 -14.79
N ASP A 31 -0.23 8.57 -15.96
CA ASP A 31 1.19 8.26 -16.04
C ASP A 31 2.11 9.45 -15.68
N ALA A 32 1.55 10.66 -15.54
CA ALA A 32 2.29 11.84 -15.06
C ALA A 32 2.86 11.65 -13.65
N LEU A 33 2.24 10.78 -12.83
CA LEU A 33 2.75 10.37 -11.51
C LEU A 33 4.21 9.91 -11.57
N TRP A 34 4.60 9.20 -12.64
CA TRP A 34 5.93 8.59 -12.76
C TRP A 34 7.07 9.60 -12.98
N GLN A 35 6.74 10.88 -13.18
CA GLN A 35 7.73 11.96 -13.20
C GLN A 35 8.21 12.30 -11.78
N ARG A 36 7.43 11.95 -10.75
CA ARG A 36 7.66 12.32 -9.35
C ARG A 36 8.06 11.15 -8.46
N VAL A 37 7.79 9.92 -8.90
CA VAL A 37 8.11 8.67 -8.21
C VAL A 37 8.52 7.61 -9.24
N GLY A 38 9.57 6.84 -8.96
CA GLY A 38 10.02 5.73 -9.79
C GLY A 38 9.15 4.47 -9.67
N ARG A 39 9.68 3.35 -10.18
CA ARG A 39 9.02 2.02 -10.20
C ARG A 39 9.94 0.88 -9.73
N GLU A 40 11.15 1.19 -9.30
CA GLU A 40 12.20 0.21 -9.04
C GLU A 40 12.28 -0.14 -7.55
N PRO A 41 12.73 -1.35 -7.20
CA PRO A 41 13.11 -1.67 -5.82
C PRO A 41 14.19 -0.69 -5.30
N SER A 42 14.21 -0.48 -3.99
CA SER A 42 15.34 0.15 -3.31
C SER A 42 16.28 -0.94 -2.81
N GLY A 43 17.55 -0.94 -3.21
CA GLY A 43 18.58 -1.83 -2.64
C GLY A 43 19.07 -1.38 -1.25
N ASN A 44 18.60 -0.21 -0.80
CA ASN A 44 18.83 0.36 0.52
C ASN A 44 17.54 0.27 1.34
N PRO A 45 17.63 0.30 2.69
CA PRO A 45 16.44 0.30 3.54
C PRO A 45 15.42 1.35 3.09
N PHE A 46 14.13 1.02 3.18
CA PHE A 46 12.98 1.77 2.64
C PHE A 46 12.84 3.25 3.05
N ASN A 47 13.73 3.71 3.91
CA ASN A 47 13.76 5.00 4.58
C ASN A 47 15.09 5.74 4.37
N SER A 48 15.94 5.27 3.45
CA SER A 48 17.28 5.80 3.24
C SER A 48 17.22 7.19 2.62
N ILE A 49 17.70 8.20 3.35
CA ILE A 49 17.85 9.58 2.84
C ILE A 49 18.94 9.65 1.78
N VAL A 50 20.00 8.85 1.93
CA VAL A 50 21.14 8.80 0.99
C VAL A 50 20.68 8.45 -0.42
N GLN A 51 19.77 7.47 -0.56
CA GLN A 51 19.22 7.13 -1.88
C GLN A 51 18.46 8.31 -2.48
N LEU A 52 17.66 9.00 -1.65
CA LEU A 52 16.83 10.11 -2.06
C LEU A 52 17.66 11.32 -2.50
N GLU A 53 18.85 11.51 -1.91
CA GLU A 53 19.83 12.51 -2.32
C GLU A 53 20.38 12.23 -3.72
N TYR A 54 20.85 11.00 -3.96
CA TYR A 54 21.35 10.59 -5.29
C TYR A 54 20.29 10.71 -6.40
N GLU A 55 19.02 10.61 -6.03
CA GLU A 55 17.88 10.67 -6.96
C GLU A 55 17.22 12.05 -7.00
N ASN A 56 17.88 13.09 -6.48
CA ASN A 56 17.40 14.46 -6.50
C ASN A 56 15.96 14.59 -5.96
N GLY A 57 15.66 13.91 -4.86
CA GLY A 57 14.35 13.96 -4.21
C GLY A 57 13.27 13.11 -4.87
N ILE A 58 13.57 12.32 -5.91
CA ILE A 58 12.62 11.40 -6.56
C ILE A 58 12.71 10.02 -5.92
N PRO A 59 11.67 9.54 -5.21
CA PRO A 59 11.70 8.22 -4.57
C PRO A 59 11.67 7.07 -5.59
N ARG A 60 12.40 5.97 -5.32
CA ARG A 60 12.47 4.77 -6.19
C ARG A 60 11.14 4.16 -6.59
N ASN A 61 10.14 4.14 -5.69
CA ASN A 61 8.84 3.51 -5.91
C ASN A 61 7.79 4.04 -4.91
N PRO A 62 6.49 3.85 -5.16
CA PRO A 62 5.43 4.36 -4.29
C PRO A 62 5.21 3.55 -3.01
N PHE A 63 5.87 2.39 -2.84
CA PHE A 63 5.66 1.52 -1.68
C PHE A 63 6.65 1.76 -0.53
N ILE A 64 7.74 2.48 -0.78
CA ILE A 64 8.56 3.10 0.28
C ILE A 64 7.90 4.37 0.83
N ASN A 65 8.30 4.82 2.02
CA ASN A 65 7.64 5.95 2.69
C ASN A 65 7.74 7.25 1.90
N ALA A 66 8.93 7.55 1.37
CA ALA A 66 9.14 8.74 0.55
C ALA A 66 8.19 8.77 -0.66
N GLY A 67 8.06 7.65 -1.38
CA GLY A 67 7.13 7.54 -2.51
C GLY A 67 5.68 7.73 -2.09
N ALA A 68 5.23 7.09 -1.01
CA ALA A 68 3.88 7.24 -0.51
C ALA A 68 3.54 8.66 -0.03
N ILE A 69 4.52 9.41 0.48
CA ILE A 69 4.35 10.83 0.82
C ILE A 69 4.19 11.67 -0.46
N VAL A 70 4.92 11.38 -1.53
CA VAL A 70 4.70 12.02 -2.84
C VAL A 70 3.33 11.67 -3.40
N ILE A 71 2.88 10.42 -3.28
CA ILE A 71 1.50 10.02 -3.64
C ILE A 71 0.48 10.82 -2.84
N SER A 72 0.70 11.02 -1.54
CA SER A 72 -0.16 11.84 -0.69
C SER A 72 -0.21 13.31 -1.14
N ASP A 73 0.93 13.87 -1.55
CA ASP A 73 1.00 15.22 -2.13
C ASP A 73 0.30 15.34 -3.48
N ILE A 74 0.35 14.30 -4.32
CA ILE A 74 -0.41 14.25 -5.58
C ILE A 74 -1.91 14.23 -5.29
N LEU A 75 -2.36 13.40 -4.33
CA LEU A 75 -3.76 13.29 -3.94
C LEU A 75 -4.31 14.53 -3.25
N LEU A 76 -3.45 15.34 -2.62
CA LEU A 76 -3.87 16.65 -2.13
C LEU A 76 -4.44 17.51 -3.27
N ALA A 77 -3.83 17.49 -4.47
CA ALA A 77 -4.35 18.20 -5.66
C ALA A 77 -4.76 19.67 -5.43
N GLY A 78 -4.14 20.39 -4.49
CA GLY A 78 -4.48 21.78 -4.13
C GLY A 78 -5.54 21.93 -3.03
N HIS A 79 -6.13 20.82 -2.57
CA HIS A 79 -7.15 20.76 -1.53
C HIS A 79 -6.57 20.73 -0.11
N GLN A 80 -7.44 20.88 0.89
CA GLN A 80 -7.07 20.65 2.28
C GLN A 80 -6.93 19.14 2.57
N PRO A 81 -6.05 18.72 3.50
CA PRO A 81 -5.84 17.30 3.82
C PRO A 81 -7.14 16.53 4.10
N ARG A 82 -8.12 17.16 4.75
CA ARG A 82 -9.42 16.55 5.07
C ARG A 82 -10.17 16.06 3.83
N GLU A 83 -10.09 16.76 2.71
CA GLU A 83 -10.78 16.41 1.47
C GLU A 83 -10.15 15.16 0.85
N ALA A 84 -8.82 15.16 0.69
CA ALA A 84 -8.05 14.02 0.18
C ALA A 84 -8.22 12.77 1.07
N ILE A 85 -8.20 12.94 2.40
CA ILE A 85 -8.44 11.85 3.36
C ILE A 85 -9.84 11.26 3.16
N GLY A 86 -10.86 12.11 3.00
CA GLY A 86 -12.22 11.66 2.76
C GLY A 86 -12.38 10.92 1.43
N GLU A 87 -11.69 11.35 0.37
CA GLU A 87 -11.68 10.67 -0.93
C GLU A 87 -11.04 9.28 -0.82
N ILE A 88 -9.88 9.17 -0.17
CA ILE A 88 -9.20 7.89 0.07
C ILE A 88 -10.09 6.94 0.86
N LEU A 89 -10.72 7.41 1.95
CA LEU A 89 -11.58 6.58 2.78
C LEU A 89 -12.80 6.08 2.00
N ARG A 90 -13.51 6.96 1.30
CA ARG A 90 -14.66 6.58 0.45
C ARG A 90 -14.26 5.61 -0.65
N PHE A 91 -13.08 5.79 -1.26
CA PHE A 91 -12.58 4.88 -2.26
C PHE A 91 -12.36 3.47 -1.69
N ILE A 92 -11.74 3.35 -0.51
CA ILE A 92 -11.55 2.04 0.14
C ILE A 92 -12.88 1.43 0.56
N GLN A 93 -13.80 2.21 1.13
CA GLN A 93 -15.16 1.76 1.49
C GLN A 93 -15.91 1.21 0.27
N PHE A 94 -15.83 1.91 -0.88
CA PHE A 94 -16.40 1.44 -2.14
C PHE A 94 -15.78 0.13 -2.65
N LEU A 95 -14.46 -0.05 -2.52
CA LEU A 95 -13.79 -1.29 -2.92
C LEU A 95 -14.16 -2.46 -2.02
N ALA A 96 -14.27 -2.21 -0.71
CA ALA A 96 -14.66 -3.20 0.27
C ALA A 96 -16.17 -3.51 0.27
N ASP A 97 -16.99 -2.58 -0.24
CA ASP A 97 -18.44 -2.55 -0.07
C ASP A 97 -18.85 -2.50 1.41
N ASP A 98 -18.19 -1.61 2.17
CA ASP A 98 -18.35 -1.52 3.62
C ASP A 98 -18.04 -0.10 4.15
N GLU A 99 -19.08 0.61 4.60
CA GLU A 99 -18.96 1.97 5.16
C GLU A 99 -18.47 1.99 6.62
N THR A 100 -18.35 0.83 7.28
CA THR A 100 -17.89 0.73 8.68
C THR A 100 -16.38 0.89 8.82
N ILE A 101 -15.64 0.88 7.70
CA ILE A 101 -14.20 1.16 7.67
C ILE A 101 -13.97 2.61 8.09
N ILE A 102 -13.13 2.80 9.10
CA ILE A 102 -12.82 4.11 9.69
C ILE A 102 -11.32 4.34 9.78
N ILE A 103 -10.94 5.59 10.03
CA ILE A 103 -9.57 5.96 10.42
C ILE A 103 -9.47 5.88 11.94
N ASP A 104 -8.51 5.10 12.43
CA ASP A 104 -8.14 5.08 13.84
C ASP A 104 -7.43 6.39 14.19
N ARG A 105 -8.10 7.23 14.97
CA ARG A 105 -7.58 8.56 15.34
C ARG A 105 -6.42 8.48 16.30
N GLU A 106 -6.37 7.45 17.15
CA GLU A 106 -5.28 7.27 18.12
C GLU A 106 -4.00 6.86 17.39
N VAL A 107 -4.11 5.93 16.44
CA VAL A 107 -3.00 5.54 15.57
C VAL A 107 -2.53 6.73 14.74
N ALA A 108 -3.44 7.48 14.09
CA ALA A 108 -3.07 8.66 13.30
C ALA A 108 -2.34 9.73 14.14
N ALA A 109 -2.82 9.99 15.36
CA ALA A 109 -2.20 10.95 16.28
C ALA A 109 -0.81 10.46 16.74
N SER A 110 -0.69 9.18 17.08
CA SER A 110 0.57 8.55 17.49
C SER A 110 1.63 8.58 16.38
N GLU A 111 1.24 8.25 15.13
CA GLU A 111 2.13 8.33 13.97
C GLU A 111 2.61 9.77 13.71
N ARG A 112 1.71 10.75 13.85
CA ARG A 112 2.08 12.16 13.69
C ARG A 112 3.06 12.62 14.77
N ALA A 113 2.85 12.21 16.02
CA ALA A 113 3.69 12.60 17.16
C ALA A 113 5.11 12.00 17.07
N THR A 114 5.26 10.83 16.46
CA THR A 114 6.54 10.09 16.37
C THR A 114 7.14 10.07 14.97
N GLY A 115 6.48 10.70 13.99
CA GLY A 115 6.79 10.66 12.56
C GLY A 115 8.02 11.46 12.11
N PHE A 116 8.99 11.73 12.99
CA PHE A 116 10.16 12.58 12.71
C PHE A 116 10.91 12.18 11.44
N ARG A 117 11.03 10.88 11.19
CA ARG A 117 11.68 10.37 9.97
C ARG A 117 10.90 10.73 8.70
N ASN A 118 9.57 10.59 8.73
CA ASN A 118 8.74 10.96 7.59
C ASN A 118 8.75 12.48 7.39
N LEU A 119 8.84 13.26 8.47
CA LEU A 119 9.06 14.71 8.40
C LEU A 119 10.40 15.07 7.74
N ALA A 120 11.48 14.37 8.08
CA ALA A 120 12.77 14.56 7.43
C ALA A 120 12.69 14.23 5.93
N LEU A 121 12.11 13.09 5.55
CA LEU A 121 11.91 12.70 4.15
C LEU A 121 11.09 13.75 3.38
N ALA A 122 9.99 14.23 3.96
CA ALA A 122 9.12 15.20 3.32
C ALA A 122 9.82 16.55 3.10
N ASN A 123 10.52 17.08 4.11
CA ASN A 123 11.31 18.31 3.96
C ASN A 123 12.42 18.15 2.92
N TYR A 124 13.07 16.99 2.88
CA TYR A 124 14.11 16.69 1.91
C TYR A 124 13.55 16.66 0.48
N MET A 125 12.42 15.99 0.24
CA MET A 125 11.77 16.04 -1.08
C MET A 125 11.29 17.45 -1.44
N LYS A 126 10.86 18.24 -0.45
CA LYS A 126 10.47 19.65 -0.66
C LYS A 126 11.65 20.51 -1.10
N SER A 127 12.84 20.31 -0.54
CA SER A 127 14.04 21.07 -0.95
C SER A 127 14.48 20.79 -2.38
N PHE A 128 14.15 19.61 -2.92
CA PHE A 128 14.35 19.26 -4.33
C PHE A 128 13.18 19.63 -5.25
N GLY A 129 12.12 20.27 -4.72
CA GLY A 129 10.95 20.66 -5.50
C GLY A 129 10.01 19.50 -5.87
N ASN A 130 10.20 18.30 -5.30
CA ASN A 130 9.35 17.15 -5.59
C ASN A 130 8.11 17.07 -4.68
N LEU A 131 7.90 18.01 -3.75
CA LEU A 131 6.62 18.21 -3.08
C LEU A 131 6.04 19.59 -3.43
N ASN A 132 4.80 19.62 -3.90
CA ASN A 132 4.16 20.86 -4.31
C ASN A 132 3.53 21.59 -3.12
N HIS A 133 3.00 20.85 -2.15
CA HIS A 133 2.41 21.42 -0.94
C HIS A 133 3.44 21.52 0.19
N ALA A 134 3.02 22.08 1.33
CA ALA A 134 3.82 22.09 2.54
C ALA A 134 3.95 20.64 3.09
N PRO A 135 5.14 20.24 3.59
CA PRO A 135 5.38 18.88 4.07
C PRO A 135 4.35 18.36 5.08
N ASP A 136 3.88 19.22 5.98
CA ASP A 136 2.89 18.90 7.01
C ASP A 136 1.51 18.54 6.42
N LEU A 137 1.12 19.14 5.30
CA LEU A 137 -0.14 18.81 4.62
C LEU A 137 -0.07 17.40 4.00
N ALA A 138 1.02 17.10 3.28
CA ALA A 138 1.22 15.79 2.65
C ALA A 138 1.33 14.69 3.72
N LEU A 139 2.04 14.98 4.81
CA LEU A 139 2.14 14.07 5.95
C LEU A 139 0.81 13.89 6.69
N GLY A 140 -0.01 14.93 6.75
CA GLY A 140 -1.38 14.85 7.26
C GLY A 140 -2.16 13.77 6.53
N VAL A 141 -2.16 13.79 5.19
CA VAL A 141 -2.82 12.74 4.39
C VAL A 141 -2.16 11.37 4.61
N TYR A 142 -0.82 11.32 4.60
CA TYR A 142 -0.04 10.08 4.76
C TYR A 142 -0.38 9.32 6.06
N PHE A 143 -0.32 9.99 7.21
CA PHE A 143 -0.58 9.35 8.50
C PHE A 143 -2.03 8.86 8.64
N HIS A 144 -2.99 9.61 8.09
CA HIS A 144 -4.40 9.22 8.18
C HIS A 144 -4.73 8.00 7.31
N HIS A 145 -4.14 7.87 6.11
CA HIS A 145 -4.38 6.68 5.30
C HIS A 145 -3.66 5.44 5.85
N CYS A 146 -2.52 5.59 6.53
CA CYS A 146 -1.87 4.49 7.27
C CYS A 146 -2.73 4.01 8.44
N ALA A 147 -3.42 4.94 9.11
CA ALA A 147 -4.28 4.65 10.26
C ALA A 147 -5.68 4.11 9.91
N ILE A 148 -5.99 3.83 8.63
CA ILE A 148 -7.25 3.18 8.26
C ILE A 148 -7.31 1.78 8.90
N ALA A 149 -8.36 1.54 9.67
CA ALA A 149 -8.60 0.28 10.37
C ALA A 149 -9.48 -0.63 9.50
N MET A 150 -8.99 -1.84 9.20
CA MET A 150 -9.73 -2.84 8.44
C MET A 150 -9.50 -4.23 9.03
N SER A 151 -10.48 -5.11 8.87
CA SER A 151 -10.30 -6.54 9.11
C SER A 151 -9.68 -7.26 7.91
N CYS A 152 -9.24 -8.51 8.08
CA CYS A 152 -8.81 -9.34 6.95
C CYS A 152 -9.91 -9.48 5.90
N ARG A 153 -11.17 -9.66 6.33
CA ARG A 153 -12.33 -9.73 5.42
C ARG A 153 -12.42 -8.47 4.55
N GLN A 154 -12.43 -7.30 5.18
CA GLN A 154 -12.54 -6.01 4.49
C GLN A 154 -11.35 -5.80 3.54
N LEU A 155 -10.13 -6.11 4.00
CA LEU A 155 -8.91 -5.93 3.20
C LEU A 155 -8.88 -6.86 1.98
N ALA A 156 -9.27 -8.12 2.14
CA ALA A 156 -9.39 -9.07 1.03
C ALA A 156 -10.48 -8.63 0.03
N LEU A 157 -11.61 -8.11 0.51
CA LEU A 157 -12.68 -7.57 -0.34
C LEU A 157 -12.19 -6.37 -1.17
N ALA A 158 -11.49 -5.43 -0.52
CA ALA A 158 -10.97 -4.22 -1.15
C ALA A 158 -9.89 -4.50 -2.21
N GLY A 159 -9.10 -5.57 -2.06
CA GLY A 159 -8.06 -5.93 -3.02
C GLY A 159 -8.55 -6.68 -4.26
N ARG A 160 -9.82 -7.13 -4.31
CA ARG A 160 -10.32 -8.01 -5.39
C ARG A 160 -10.21 -7.42 -6.79
N PHE A 161 -10.28 -6.10 -6.93
CA PHE A 161 -10.18 -5.48 -8.25
C PHE A 161 -8.84 -5.77 -8.93
N LEU A 162 -7.75 -5.92 -8.16
CA LEU A 162 -6.43 -6.25 -8.70
C LEU A 162 -6.38 -7.69 -9.23
N ALA A 163 -7.05 -8.63 -8.56
CA ALA A 163 -7.20 -9.99 -9.04
C ALA A 163 -8.10 -10.05 -10.29
N ASN A 164 -9.11 -9.17 -10.37
CA ASN A 164 -10.10 -9.13 -11.44
C ASN A 164 -9.76 -8.10 -12.54
N GLY A 165 -8.48 -8.00 -12.92
CA GLY A 165 -8.05 -7.21 -14.08
C GLY A 165 -8.40 -5.71 -14.00
N GLY A 166 -8.43 -5.15 -12.79
CA GLY A 166 -8.74 -3.75 -12.54
C GLY A 166 -10.23 -3.43 -12.33
N LYS A 167 -11.12 -4.42 -12.37
CA LYS A 167 -12.57 -4.21 -12.19
C LYS A 167 -13.06 -4.67 -10.82
N ASN A 168 -13.88 -3.86 -10.16
CA ASN A 168 -14.57 -4.29 -8.95
C ASN A 168 -15.55 -5.44 -9.32
N PRO A 169 -15.36 -6.67 -8.80
CA PRO A 169 -16.20 -7.81 -9.20
C PRO A 169 -17.63 -7.74 -8.67
N ALA A 170 -17.90 -6.97 -7.60
CA ALA A 170 -19.24 -6.84 -7.05
C ALA A 170 -20.12 -5.92 -7.91
N THR A 171 -19.53 -4.87 -8.48
CA THR A 171 -20.26 -3.82 -9.19
C THR A 171 -20.01 -3.81 -10.71
N GLY A 172 -18.95 -4.48 -11.18
CA GLY A 172 -18.51 -4.44 -12.57
C GLY A 172 -17.77 -3.16 -12.96
N HIS A 173 -17.69 -2.16 -12.07
CA HIS A 173 -17.03 -0.89 -12.34
C HIS A 173 -15.52 -1.06 -12.57
N SER A 174 -14.99 -0.36 -13.56
CA SER A 174 -13.55 -0.27 -13.80
C SER A 174 -12.91 0.65 -12.77
N VAL A 175 -12.09 0.09 -11.88
CA VAL A 175 -11.29 0.83 -10.88
C VAL A 175 -10.04 1.38 -11.55
N VAL A 176 -9.33 0.53 -12.30
CA VAL A 176 -8.20 0.89 -13.16
C VAL A 176 -8.22 0.01 -14.41
N SER A 177 -7.46 0.39 -15.45
CA SER A 177 -7.28 -0.50 -16.61
C SER A 177 -6.59 -1.80 -16.21
N ALA A 178 -6.84 -2.87 -16.96
CA ALA A 178 -6.18 -4.17 -16.75
C ALA A 178 -4.64 -4.06 -16.79
N GLU A 179 -4.12 -3.18 -17.65
CA GLU A 179 -2.69 -2.90 -17.70
C GLU A 179 -2.17 -2.27 -16.40
N ARG A 180 -2.89 -1.30 -15.84
CA ARG A 180 -2.52 -0.68 -14.56
C ARG A 180 -2.62 -1.65 -13.40
N ALA A 181 -3.67 -2.50 -13.35
CA ALA A 181 -3.78 -3.55 -12.35
C ALA A 181 -2.56 -4.50 -12.38
N ARG A 182 -2.15 -4.93 -13.59
CA ARG A 182 -0.93 -5.73 -13.78
C ARG A 182 0.33 -5.01 -13.30
N ARG A 183 0.50 -3.72 -13.63
CA ARG A 183 1.67 -2.90 -13.21
C ARG A 183 1.70 -2.71 -11.69
N ILE A 184 0.55 -2.47 -11.05
CA ILE A 184 0.44 -2.40 -9.57
C ILE A 184 0.85 -3.75 -8.96
N GLY A 185 0.34 -4.86 -9.50
CA GLY A 185 0.73 -6.21 -9.09
C GLY A 185 2.23 -6.46 -9.22
N ALA A 186 2.86 -6.02 -10.31
CA ALA A 186 4.31 -6.13 -10.51
C ALA A 186 5.08 -5.38 -9.41
N MET A 187 4.69 -4.14 -9.07
CA MET A 187 5.33 -3.41 -7.98
C MET A 187 5.04 -4.02 -6.61
N MET A 188 3.87 -4.65 -6.41
CA MET A 188 3.59 -5.35 -5.16
C MET A 188 4.55 -6.53 -5.01
N LEU A 189 4.79 -7.27 -6.09
CA LEU A 189 5.74 -8.37 -6.10
C LEU A 189 7.18 -7.91 -5.82
N THR A 190 7.64 -6.82 -6.45
CA THR A 190 9.05 -6.40 -6.39
C THR A 190 9.39 -5.45 -5.25
N CYS A 191 8.42 -4.67 -4.75
CA CYS A 191 8.64 -3.61 -3.77
C CYS A 191 7.74 -3.75 -2.52
N GLY A 192 6.80 -4.70 -2.49
CA GLY A 192 5.72 -4.70 -1.52
C GLY A 192 6.08 -5.19 -0.12
N HIS A 193 7.22 -5.85 0.05
CA HIS A 193 7.71 -6.36 1.34
C HIS A 193 9.05 -5.73 1.74
N TYR A 194 9.35 -4.53 1.22
CA TYR A 194 10.60 -3.81 1.45
C TYR A 194 11.81 -4.69 1.10
N ASP A 195 12.82 -4.73 1.96
CA ASP A 195 14.02 -5.57 1.82
C ASP A 195 13.69 -7.08 1.81
N GLY A 196 12.46 -7.46 2.21
CA GLY A 196 11.95 -8.83 2.14
C GLY A 196 11.22 -9.20 0.85
N SER A 197 11.13 -8.30 -0.15
CA SER A 197 10.36 -8.57 -1.39
C SER A 197 10.92 -9.72 -2.22
N GLY A 198 12.25 -9.84 -2.29
CA GLY A 198 12.90 -10.97 -2.97
C GLY A 198 12.60 -12.32 -2.30
N ASP A 199 12.72 -12.38 -0.97
CA ASP A 199 12.42 -13.61 -0.20
C ASP A 199 10.94 -13.98 -0.30
N PHE A 200 10.03 -13.00 -0.21
CA PHE A 200 8.60 -13.24 -0.35
C PHE A 200 8.24 -13.75 -1.75
N ALA A 201 8.80 -13.16 -2.81
CA ALA A 201 8.60 -13.62 -4.17
C ALA A 201 9.15 -15.05 -4.37
N PHE A 202 10.31 -15.37 -3.79
CA PHE A 202 10.90 -16.71 -3.86
C PHE A 202 10.06 -17.77 -3.16
N ARG A 203 9.53 -17.48 -1.98
CA ARG A 203 8.79 -18.46 -1.15
C ARG A 203 7.31 -18.57 -1.50
N VAL A 204 6.66 -17.44 -1.75
CA VAL A 204 5.20 -17.35 -1.93
C VAL A 204 4.82 -17.21 -3.41
N GLY A 205 5.60 -16.48 -4.21
CA GLY A 205 5.40 -16.42 -5.65
C GLY A 205 4.20 -15.60 -6.13
N ILE A 206 3.58 -14.77 -5.30
CA ILE A 206 2.46 -13.91 -5.69
C ILE A 206 2.67 -12.45 -5.25
N PRO A 207 2.12 -11.45 -5.97
CA PRO A 207 2.14 -10.06 -5.54
C PRO A 207 1.59 -9.87 -4.13
N GLY A 208 2.28 -9.11 -3.27
CA GLY A 208 1.72 -8.74 -1.97
C GLY A 208 2.31 -7.48 -1.37
N LYS A 209 1.57 -6.86 -0.45
CA LYS A 209 2.00 -5.68 0.32
C LYS A 209 1.79 -5.94 1.81
N SER A 210 2.85 -5.76 2.59
CA SER A 210 2.81 -5.83 4.05
C SER A 210 2.58 -4.46 4.71
N GLY A 211 2.06 -4.49 5.94
CA GLY A 211 2.00 -3.36 6.85
C GLY A 211 2.53 -3.73 8.23
N VAL A 212 3.13 -2.76 8.93
CA VAL A 212 3.68 -2.95 10.29
C VAL A 212 2.60 -3.22 11.34
N GLY A 213 1.33 -3.03 11.00
CA GLY A 213 0.17 -3.47 11.80
C GLY A 213 -0.03 -4.99 11.80
N GLY A 214 0.83 -5.74 11.10
CA GLY A 214 0.79 -7.20 11.04
C GLY A 214 -0.02 -7.77 9.87
N GLY A 215 -0.58 -6.92 9.02
CA GLY A 215 -1.35 -7.32 7.85
C GLY A 215 -0.49 -7.58 6.61
N ILE A 216 -0.95 -8.48 5.74
CA ILE A 216 -0.45 -8.64 4.37
C ILE A 216 -1.65 -8.78 3.43
N LEU A 217 -1.71 -7.92 2.41
CA LEU A 217 -2.59 -8.08 1.24
C LEU A 217 -1.82 -8.82 0.15
N ALA A 218 -2.35 -9.92 -0.38
CA ALA A 218 -1.76 -10.65 -1.50
C ALA A 218 -2.77 -10.90 -2.62
N ILE A 219 -2.30 -10.88 -3.86
CA ILE A 219 -3.14 -10.96 -5.07
C ILE A 219 -2.71 -12.17 -5.89
N VAL A 220 -3.65 -13.05 -6.19
CA VAL A 220 -3.50 -14.13 -7.17
C VAL A 220 -4.26 -13.70 -8.43
N PRO A 221 -3.57 -13.23 -9.49
CA PRO A 221 -4.22 -12.71 -10.69
C PRO A 221 -5.22 -13.70 -11.29
N GLY A 222 -6.43 -13.23 -11.58
CA GLY A 222 -7.52 -14.05 -12.14
C GLY A 222 -8.22 -14.99 -11.14
N VAL A 223 -7.74 -15.09 -9.89
CA VAL A 223 -8.21 -16.12 -8.96
C VAL A 223 -8.71 -15.52 -7.65
N ALA A 224 -7.87 -14.80 -6.90
CA ALA A 224 -8.18 -14.43 -5.52
C ALA A 224 -7.47 -13.15 -5.05
N SER A 225 -8.10 -12.46 -4.11
CA SER A 225 -7.43 -11.50 -3.22
C SER A 225 -7.46 -12.06 -1.80
N LEU A 226 -6.30 -12.06 -1.17
CA LEU A 226 -6.04 -12.68 0.12
C LEU A 226 -5.61 -11.61 1.11
N ALA A 227 -6.06 -11.73 2.35
CA ALA A 227 -5.55 -10.96 3.46
C ALA A 227 -5.23 -11.90 4.63
N VAL A 228 -4.07 -11.69 5.25
CA VAL A 228 -3.69 -12.37 6.49
C VAL A 228 -3.24 -11.31 7.49
N TRP A 229 -3.45 -11.60 8.77
CA TRP A 229 -3.03 -10.72 9.84
C TRP A 229 -2.46 -11.53 11.00
N SER A 230 -1.33 -11.07 11.51
CA SER A 230 -0.73 -11.52 12.76
C SER A 230 0.26 -10.45 13.22
N PRO A 231 0.11 -9.85 14.42
CA PRO A 231 0.95 -8.75 14.88
C PRO A 231 2.45 -9.05 14.95
N GLY A 232 2.85 -10.30 15.21
CA GLY A 232 4.26 -10.69 15.33
C GLY A 232 5.04 -10.51 14.01
N LEU A 233 5.93 -9.50 13.98
CA LEU A 233 6.76 -9.17 12.82
C LEU A 233 8.10 -9.91 12.81
N ASN A 234 8.68 -10.12 11.63
CA ASN A 234 10.07 -10.55 11.45
C ASN A 234 11.03 -9.34 11.40
N ALA A 235 12.33 -9.59 11.22
CA ALA A 235 13.36 -8.54 11.17
C ALA A 235 13.15 -7.50 10.05
N ASN A 236 12.40 -7.84 9.00
CA ASN A 236 12.09 -6.95 7.87
C ASN A 236 10.79 -6.16 8.09
N GLY A 237 10.15 -6.27 9.26
CA GLY A 237 8.88 -5.60 9.57
C GLY A 237 7.64 -6.22 8.91
N ASN A 238 7.75 -7.45 8.42
CA ASN A 238 6.65 -8.19 7.80
C ASN A 238 6.04 -9.20 8.79
N SER A 239 4.73 -9.45 8.73
CA SER A 239 4.08 -10.44 9.59
C SER A 239 4.67 -11.84 9.40
N ARG A 240 5.28 -12.40 10.45
CA ARG A 240 5.98 -13.69 10.37
C ARG A 240 5.01 -14.84 10.10
N LEU A 241 3.96 -14.95 10.91
CA LEU A 241 2.96 -16.00 10.74
C LEU A 241 2.08 -15.76 9.51
N GLY A 242 1.82 -14.50 9.15
CA GLY A 242 1.13 -14.14 7.92
C GLY A 242 1.89 -14.65 6.68
N SER A 243 3.20 -14.38 6.58
CA SER A 243 4.02 -14.88 5.48
C SER A 243 4.03 -16.42 5.40
N ILE A 244 4.14 -17.12 6.54
CA ILE A 244 4.12 -18.59 6.58
C ILE A 244 2.76 -19.14 6.13
N ALA A 245 1.66 -18.50 6.55
CA ALA A 245 0.32 -18.89 6.15
C ALA A 245 0.12 -18.73 4.63
N LEU A 246 0.57 -17.61 4.06
CA LEU A 246 0.50 -17.36 2.61
C LEU A 246 1.37 -18.34 1.82
N GLU A 247 2.59 -18.63 2.27
CA GLU A 247 3.46 -19.64 1.63
C GLU A 247 2.80 -21.03 1.59
N ARG A 248 2.23 -21.47 2.72
CA ARG A 248 1.54 -22.76 2.80
C ARG A 248 0.32 -22.80 1.88
N LEU A 249 -0.51 -21.75 1.91
CA LEU A 249 -1.69 -21.67 1.07
C LEU A 249 -1.34 -21.64 -0.41
N ALA A 250 -0.38 -20.81 -0.82
CA ALA A 250 0.10 -20.72 -2.19
C ALA A 250 0.60 -22.07 -2.69
N LYS A 251 1.37 -22.80 -1.88
CA LYS A 251 1.84 -24.15 -2.20
C LYS A 251 0.70 -25.16 -2.32
N MET A 252 -0.25 -25.15 -1.40
CA MET A 252 -1.40 -26.07 -1.41
C MET A 252 -2.30 -25.86 -2.64
N MET A 253 -2.46 -24.61 -3.07
CA MET A 253 -3.33 -24.23 -4.18
C MET A 253 -2.61 -24.16 -5.53
N ASN A 254 -1.31 -24.45 -5.56
CA ASN A 254 -0.43 -24.24 -6.72
C ASN A 254 -0.53 -22.81 -7.29
N TRP A 255 -0.55 -21.81 -6.40
CA TRP A 255 -0.60 -20.41 -6.78
C TRP A 255 0.81 -19.82 -6.81
N SER A 256 1.27 -19.46 -7.99
CA SER A 256 2.46 -18.65 -8.21
C SER A 256 2.38 -18.02 -9.58
N VAL A 257 2.83 -16.77 -9.72
CA VAL A 257 2.93 -16.11 -11.04
C VAL A 257 4.11 -16.66 -11.86
N PHE A 258 4.94 -17.52 -11.26
CA PHE A 258 6.05 -18.21 -11.91
C PHE A 258 5.76 -19.68 -12.21
N ALA A 259 4.63 -20.21 -11.71
CA ALA A 259 4.20 -21.56 -12.05
C ALA A 259 3.65 -21.59 -13.50
N PRO A 260 3.87 -22.70 -14.23
CA PRO A 260 3.36 -22.87 -15.60
C PRO A 260 1.83 -22.90 -15.68
#